data_AF-A0A419J2K8-F1
#
_entry.id   AF-A0A419J2K8-F1
#
_cell.length_a   1.000
_cell.length_b   1.000
_cell.length_c   1.000
_cell.angle_alpha   90.00
_cell.angle_beta   90.00
_cell.angle_gamma   90.00
#
_symmetry.space_group_name_H-M   'P 1'
#
loop_
_entity.id
_entity.type
_entity.pdbx_description
1 polymer ?
#
loop_
_entity_poly.entity_id
_entity_poly.type
_entity_poly.pdbx_seq_one_letter_code
_entity_poly.pdbx_strand_id
1 'polypeptide(L)'
;MKRFTVLFVLMLAFMVVLSMHEAYGDSKKSGEAAGKKMETKVQEDASSLSGKVVETMDSGGYTYVNLQKNGKSTWVAVPQMKVTVGQQMSFAPGMVMNDFKSTSLNRTFDAIVFSTGAAGQDSHMAVQKPSEAKQAEPKKVKVEKASGPNAYTVAELHQKSSSLDKKNVVVKGQVVKVSQGIMGKNWIHLQDGSGDSTKGTNDIIATTQDAPSVGDVVTAKGTLYKDKDFGSGYKYAVIIEEASVKK
;
A
#
# COMPACT_ATOMS: atom_id res chain seq x y z
N MET A 1 -27.15 -67.45 -9.31
CA MET A 1 -27.39 -66.06 -8.88
C MET A 1 -26.71 -65.11 -9.87
N LYS A 2 -27.55 -64.33 -10.58
CA LYS A 2 -27.36 -63.02 -11.25
C LYS A 2 -25.89 -62.50 -11.39
N ARG A 3 -25.27 -62.46 -12.60
CA ARG A 3 -25.34 -61.46 -13.73
C ARG A 3 -24.78 -60.08 -13.33
N PHE A 4 -23.91 -59.32 -14.02
CA PHE A 4 -23.61 -58.94 -15.43
C PHE A 4 -22.16 -58.31 -15.44
N THR A 5 -21.19 -58.58 -16.34
CA THR A 5 -20.96 -58.06 -17.73
C THR A 5 -20.96 -56.52 -17.82
N VAL A 6 -19.94 -55.76 -18.28
CA VAL A 6 -19.41 -55.53 -19.66
C VAL A 6 -18.25 -54.49 -19.50
N LEU A 7 -16.96 -54.72 -19.82
CA LEU A 7 -16.25 -54.64 -21.13
C LEU A 7 -16.31 -53.27 -21.85
N PHE A 8 -15.18 -52.57 -22.02
CA PHE A 8 -14.76 -52.01 -23.32
C PHE A 8 -13.29 -51.57 -23.30
N VAL A 9 -12.49 -52.22 -24.14
CA VAL A 9 -11.08 -51.97 -24.47
C VAL A 9 -11.03 -51.76 -26.00
N LEU A 10 -9.94 -51.14 -26.48
CA LEU A 10 -9.47 -50.93 -27.88
C LEU A 10 -9.90 -49.60 -28.52
N MET A 11 -9.02 -48.67 -28.95
CA MET A 11 -7.75 -48.69 -29.75
C MET A 11 -7.99 -48.52 -31.26
N LEU A 12 -7.10 -47.73 -31.90
CA LEU A 12 -6.87 -47.48 -33.35
C LEU A 12 -7.71 -46.34 -33.98
N ALA A 13 -7.14 -45.20 -34.41
CA ALA A 13 -6.15 -44.90 -35.48
C ALA A 13 -6.76 -44.81 -36.90
N PHE A 14 -6.55 -43.69 -37.62
CA PHE A 14 -6.37 -43.48 -39.09
C PHE A 14 -6.47 -41.97 -39.40
N MET A 15 -5.40 -41.25 -39.78
CA MET A 15 -4.88 -40.96 -41.15
C MET A 15 -5.90 -40.25 -42.08
N VAL A 16 -5.75 -38.94 -42.42
CA VAL A 16 -4.90 -38.28 -43.47
C VAL A 16 -5.66 -38.03 -44.80
N VAL A 17 -5.24 -36.96 -45.51
CA VAL A 17 -5.58 -36.43 -46.87
C VAL A 17 -6.96 -35.78 -47.08
N LEU A 18 -7.17 -34.66 -47.81
CA LEU A 18 -6.58 -34.14 -49.05
C LEU A 18 -6.68 -32.60 -49.21
N SER A 19 -5.74 -32.05 -49.98
CA SER A 19 -5.60 -30.66 -50.46
C SER A 19 -6.26 -30.41 -51.83
N MET A 20 -6.22 -29.13 -52.28
CA MET A 20 -6.27 -28.59 -53.67
C MET A 20 -7.60 -27.92 -54.13
N HIS A 21 -7.61 -26.58 -54.30
CA HIS A 21 -7.49 -25.75 -55.55
C HIS A 21 -8.88 -25.45 -56.17
N GLU A 22 -9.25 -24.34 -56.81
CA GLU A 22 -8.63 -23.10 -57.31
C GLU A 22 -9.78 -22.17 -57.82
N ALA A 23 -9.42 -20.97 -58.30
CA ALA A 23 -10.08 -20.16 -59.34
C ALA A 23 -10.88 -18.87 -58.97
N TYR A 24 -10.16 -17.75 -59.05
CA TYR A 24 -10.30 -16.62 -60.00
C TYR A 24 -11.65 -15.93 -60.24
N GLY A 25 -11.66 -14.58 -60.19
CA GLY A 25 -12.67 -13.74 -60.85
C GLY A 25 -12.76 -12.29 -60.34
N ASP A 26 -12.44 -11.33 -61.21
CA ASP A 26 -12.27 -9.89 -60.98
C ASP A 26 -13.53 -9.02 -61.25
N SER A 27 -13.61 -7.90 -60.53
CA SER A 27 -14.25 -6.60 -60.84
C SER A 27 -15.77 -6.32 -60.78
N LYS A 28 -16.04 -5.16 -60.14
CA LYS A 28 -17.09 -4.12 -60.33
C LYS A 28 -18.47 -4.16 -59.62
N LYS A 29 -18.51 -3.32 -58.56
CA LYS A 29 -19.30 -2.07 -58.36
C LYS A 29 -20.81 -2.13 -58.02
N SER A 30 -21.09 -1.55 -56.84
CA SER A 30 -22.27 -0.76 -56.40
C SER A 30 -23.51 -1.49 -55.87
N GLY A 31 -23.76 -1.35 -54.57
CA GLY A 31 -25.06 -1.61 -53.93
C GLY A 31 -24.98 -1.64 -52.40
N GLU A 32 -25.49 -0.59 -51.77
CA GLU A 32 -25.53 -0.24 -50.35
C GLU A 32 -26.29 -1.24 -49.44
N ALA A 33 -25.78 -1.45 -48.20
CA ALA A 33 -26.51 -1.50 -46.92
C ALA A 33 -26.02 -2.58 -45.91
N ALA A 34 -25.78 -2.11 -44.68
CA ALA A 34 -25.87 -2.80 -43.38
C ALA A 34 -24.85 -3.92 -43.02
N GLY A 35 -24.11 -3.72 -41.92
CA GLY A 35 -23.50 -4.85 -41.19
C GLY A 35 -22.33 -4.52 -40.25
N LYS A 36 -22.64 -4.05 -39.04
CA LYS A 36 -21.86 -4.19 -37.79
C LYS A 36 -20.33 -3.97 -37.87
N LYS A 37 -19.93 -2.70 -37.70
CA LYS A 37 -18.67 -2.37 -37.05
C LYS A 37 -18.82 -2.77 -35.57
N MET A 38 -18.05 -3.75 -35.14
CA MET A 38 -18.04 -4.27 -33.78
C MET A 38 -17.64 -3.14 -32.84
N GLU A 39 -18.63 -2.60 -32.14
CA GLU A 39 -18.48 -1.54 -31.15
C GLU A 39 -17.62 -2.05 -29.99
N THR A 40 -16.50 -1.35 -29.82
CA THR A 40 -15.71 -1.25 -28.61
C THR A 40 -16.63 -1.22 -27.39
N LYS A 41 -16.55 -2.27 -26.57
CA LYS A 41 -17.19 -2.33 -25.26
C LYS A 41 -16.79 -1.11 -24.46
N VAL A 42 -17.79 -0.29 -24.19
CA VAL A 42 -17.76 1.00 -23.49
C VAL A 42 -17.01 0.86 -22.16
N GLN A 43 -15.85 1.52 -22.09
CA GLN A 43 -15.15 1.86 -20.87
C GLN A 43 -15.76 3.17 -20.38
N GLU A 44 -16.86 3.08 -19.62
CA GLU A 44 -17.60 4.24 -19.10
C GLU A 44 -17.12 4.61 -17.70
N ASP A 45 -16.61 5.85 -17.64
CA ASP A 45 -16.31 6.69 -16.48
C ASP A 45 -15.12 6.34 -15.57
N ALA A 46 -13.93 6.37 -16.19
CA ALA A 46 -12.75 7.00 -15.57
C ALA A 46 -12.75 8.54 -15.74
N SER A 47 -13.83 9.11 -16.27
CA SER A 47 -13.98 10.54 -16.58
C SER A 47 -14.34 11.30 -15.30
N SER A 48 -13.29 11.82 -14.66
CA SER A 48 -13.25 12.61 -13.43
C SER A 48 -13.51 11.81 -12.15
N LEU A 49 -12.41 11.41 -11.48
CA LEU A 49 -12.38 10.92 -10.11
C LEU A 49 -12.76 12.06 -9.14
N SER A 50 -14.04 12.44 -9.17
CA SER A 50 -14.57 13.65 -8.56
C SER A 50 -15.91 13.39 -7.90
N GLY A 51 -16.23 14.15 -6.86
CA GLY A 51 -17.49 14.01 -6.15
C GLY A 51 -17.50 14.75 -4.81
N LYS A 52 -18.62 14.60 -4.10
CA LYS A 52 -18.73 15.05 -2.72
C LYS A 52 -18.12 13.99 -1.81
N VAL A 53 -17.26 14.39 -0.89
CA VAL A 53 -16.73 13.50 0.14
C VAL A 53 -17.87 13.13 1.09
N VAL A 54 -18.18 11.84 1.17
CA VAL A 54 -19.18 11.32 2.12
C VAL A 54 -18.54 10.59 3.29
N GLU A 55 -17.29 10.14 3.13
CA GLU A 55 -16.52 9.46 4.17
C GLU A 55 -15.04 9.72 3.93
N THR A 56 -14.26 9.89 5.01
CA THR A 56 -12.81 10.00 4.92
C THR A 56 -12.16 9.41 6.17
N MET A 57 -10.99 8.81 6.00
CA MET A 57 -10.20 8.22 7.09
C MET A 57 -8.72 8.20 6.73
N ASP A 58 -7.87 8.43 7.73
CA ASP A 58 -6.42 8.36 7.58
C ASP A 58 -5.90 7.06 8.20
N SER A 59 -5.11 6.31 7.44
CA SER A 59 -4.48 5.09 7.93
C SER A 59 -3.32 4.67 7.05
N GLY A 60 -2.28 4.05 7.62
CA GLY A 60 -1.13 3.54 6.86
C GLY A 60 -0.29 4.60 6.13
N GLY A 61 -0.54 5.91 6.33
CA GLY A 61 0.07 7.00 5.56
C GLY A 61 -0.71 7.42 4.31
N TYR A 62 -1.95 6.94 4.18
CA TYR A 62 -2.89 7.33 3.13
C TYR A 62 -4.12 7.99 3.75
N THR A 63 -4.76 8.86 2.97
CA THR A 63 -6.13 9.29 3.21
C THR A 63 -7.03 8.55 2.25
N TYR A 64 -7.98 7.81 2.81
CA TYR A 64 -9.01 7.07 2.08
C TYR A 64 -10.26 7.93 2.02
N VAL A 65 -10.75 8.19 0.82
CA VAL A 65 -11.84 9.12 0.56
C VAL A 65 -12.93 8.41 -0.23
N ASN A 66 -14.15 8.40 0.31
CA ASN A 66 -15.33 7.95 -0.39
C ASN A 66 -15.98 9.15 -1.06
N LEU A 67 -15.95 9.16 -2.39
CA LEU A 67 -16.60 10.18 -3.21
C LEU A 67 -17.97 9.70 -3.66
N GLN A 68 -18.96 10.59 -3.57
CA GLN A 68 -20.27 10.38 -4.15
C GLN A 68 -20.48 11.31 -5.35
N LYS A 69 -20.85 10.74 -6.49
CA LYS A 69 -21.24 11.47 -7.70
C LYS A 69 -22.38 10.72 -8.38
N ASN A 70 -23.48 11.42 -8.68
CA ASN A 70 -24.66 10.85 -9.35
C ASN A 70 -25.17 9.55 -8.70
N GLY A 71 -25.14 9.45 -7.36
CA GLY A 71 -25.55 8.26 -6.62
C GLY A 71 -24.55 7.11 -6.60
N LYS A 72 -23.42 7.20 -7.32
CA LYS A 72 -22.34 6.22 -7.29
C LYS A 72 -21.28 6.61 -6.26
N SER A 73 -20.83 5.63 -5.47
CA SER A 73 -19.71 5.75 -4.54
C SER A 73 -18.43 5.22 -5.14
N THR A 74 -17.33 5.96 -4.98
CA THR A 74 -16.00 5.58 -5.45
C THR A 74 -14.98 5.84 -4.34
N TRP A 75 -14.25 4.80 -3.97
CA TRP A 75 -13.14 4.92 -3.03
C TRP A 75 -11.86 5.37 -3.72
N VAL A 76 -11.15 6.30 -3.09
CA VAL A 76 -9.86 6.81 -3.53
C VAL A 76 -8.89 6.75 -2.36
N ALA A 77 -7.71 6.16 -2.54
CA ALA A 77 -6.58 6.30 -1.63
C ALA A 77 -5.57 7.29 -2.23
N VAL A 78 -5.19 8.29 -1.47
CA VAL A 78 -4.15 9.26 -1.83
C VAL A 78 -3.11 9.35 -0.72
N PRO A 79 -1.87 9.81 -1.01
CA PRO A 79 -0.94 10.21 0.04
C PRO A 79 -1.64 11.10 1.06
N GLN A 80 -1.34 10.91 2.35
CA GLN A 80 -2.10 11.53 3.43
C GLN A 80 -2.23 13.06 3.23
N MET A 81 -3.47 13.52 3.18
CA MET A 81 -3.82 14.93 2.97
C MET A 81 -5.08 15.29 3.75
N LYS A 82 -5.26 16.57 4.05
CA LYS A 82 -6.45 17.00 4.79
C LYS A 82 -7.68 16.99 3.89
N VAL A 83 -8.68 16.21 4.29
CA VAL A 83 -9.98 16.08 3.61
C VAL A 83 -11.09 16.25 4.63
N THR A 84 -12.16 16.95 4.27
CA THR A 84 -13.33 17.14 5.15
C THR A 84 -14.57 16.51 4.53
N VAL A 85 -15.39 15.83 5.34
CA VAL A 85 -16.69 15.31 4.89
C VAL A 85 -17.58 16.47 4.43
N GLY A 86 -18.25 16.30 3.30
CA GLY A 86 -19.06 17.32 2.65
C GLY A 86 -18.34 18.18 1.62
N GLN A 87 -17.00 18.12 1.57
CA GLN A 87 -16.19 18.85 0.59
C GLN A 87 -16.38 18.29 -0.81
N GLN A 88 -16.46 19.16 -1.82
CA GLN A 88 -16.40 18.75 -3.23
C GLN A 88 -14.92 18.65 -3.64
N MET A 89 -14.50 17.51 -4.16
CA MET A 89 -13.11 17.28 -4.58
C MET A 89 -13.02 16.54 -5.90
N SER A 90 -11.87 16.70 -6.54
CA SER A 90 -11.46 15.95 -7.73
C SER A 90 -10.04 15.44 -7.50
N PHE A 91 -9.73 14.25 -7.97
CA PHE A 91 -8.43 13.59 -7.86
C PHE A 91 -7.85 13.30 -9.24
N ALA A 92 -6.53 13.24 -9.30
CA ALA A 92 -5.81 12.78 -10.49
C ALA A 92 -6.23 11.33 -10.81
N PRO A 93 -6.10 10.90 -12.08
CA PRO A 93 -6.25 9.49 -12.42
C PRO A 93 -5.34 8.60 -11.57
N GLY A 94 -5.75 7.35 -11.39
CA GLY A 94 -5.05 6.41 -10.52
C GLY A 94 -5.23 4.96 -10.94
N MET A 95 -4.54 4.06 -10.25
CA MET A 95 -4.67 2.61 -10.48
C MET A 95 -5.84 2.07 -9.68
N VAL A 96 -6.74 1.34 -10.36
CA VAL A 96 -7.87 0.66 -9.70
C VAL A 96 -7.38 -0.66 -9.13
N MET A 97 -7.67 -0.89 -7.85
CA MET A 97 -7.46 -2.15 -7.15
C MET A 97 -8.82 -2.72 -6.75
N ASN A 98 -9.09 -3.96 -7.15
CA ASN A 98 -10.28 -4.68 -6.71
C ASN A 98 -9.93 -5.55 -5.50
N ASP A 99 -10.92 -5.83 -4.65
CA ASP A 99 -10.80 -6.68 -3.45
C ASP A 99 -9.65 -6.29 -2.52
N PHE A 100 -9.38 -4.98 -2.42
CA PHE A 100 -8.26 -4.47 -1.66
C PHE A 100 -8.54 -4.57 -0.16
N LYS A 101 -7.77 -5.41 0.54
CA LYS A 101 -7.81 -5.52 2.00
C LYS A 101 -6.82 -4.55 2.65
N SER A 102 -7.33 -3.52 3.31
CA SER A 102 -6.53 -2.66 4.19
C SER A 102 -6.38 -3.31 5.56
N THR A 103 -5.17 -3.70 5.92
CA THR A 103 -4.88 -4.24 7.28
C THR A 103 -5.01 -3.16 8.33
N SER A 104 -4.58 -1.94 8.03
CA SER A 104 -4.55 -0.82 8.98
C SER A 104 -5.93 -0.20 9.24
N LEU A 105 -6.89 -0.41 8.34
CA LEU A 105 -8.31 -0.08 8.57
C LEU A 105 -9.15 -1.27 9.01
N ASN A 106 -8.56 -2.48 9.01
CA ASN A 106 -9.28 -3.74 9.15
C ASN A 106 -10.55 -3.80 8.25
N ARG A 107 -10.40 -3.37 7.00
CA ARG A 107 -11.50 -3.21 6.03
C ARG A 107 -11.09 -3.72 4.66
N THR A 108 -12.03 -4.36 3.96
CA THR A 108 -11.89 -4.70 2.54
C THR A 108 -12.70 -3.73 1.69
N PHE A 109 -12.13 -3.30 0.58
CA PHE A 109 -12.77 -2.46 -0.43
C PHE A 109 -12.97 -3.28 -1.69
N ASP A 110 -14.23 -3.39 -2.15
CA ASP A 110 -14.56 -4.09 -3.39
C ASP A 110 -13.79 -3.49 -4.59
N ALA A 111 -13.69 -2.16 -4.62
CA ALA A 111 -12.80 -1.43 -5.53
C ALA A 111 -12.31 -0.12 -4.87
N ILE A 112 -11.05 0.22 -5.09
CA ILE A 112 -10.43 1.49 -4.67
C ILE A 112 -9.45 1.99 -5.71
N VAL A 113 -9.39 3.30 -5.91
CA VAL A 113 -8.45 3.95 -6.83
C VAL A 113 -7.28 4.52 -6.05
N PHE A 114 -6.06 4.06 -6.31
CA PHE A 114 -4.84 4.68 -5.81
C PHE A 114 -4.43 5.82 -6.73
N SER A 115 -4.67 7.05 -6.28
CA SER A 115 -4.38 8.28 -7.01
C SER A 115 -3.16 8.99 -6.42
N THR A 116 -2.50 9.81 -7.23
CA THR A 116 -1.34 10.61 -6.81
C THR A 116 -1.72 11.83 -5.98
N GLY A 117 -2.99 12.26 -5.99
CA GLY A 117 -3.44 13.44 -5.25
C GLY A 117 -4.62 14.14 -5.91
N ALA A 118 -4.93 15.36 -5.46
CA ALA A 118 -6.03 16.16 -6.02
C ALA A 118 -5.77 16.52 -7.50
N ALA A 119 -6.83 16.58 -8.32
CA ALA A 119 -6.75 16.93 -9.73
C ALA A 119 -6.23 18.37 -9.91
N GLY A 120 -5.35 18.60 -10.88
CA GLY A 120 -4.71 19.90 -11.11
C GLY A 120 -3.48 20.17 -10.25
N GLN A 121 -3.13 19.25 -9.34
CA GLN A 121 -1.79 19.17 -8.78
C GLN A 121 -0.99 18.15 -9.58
N ASP A 122 -0.43 18.60 -10.72
CA ASP A 122 0.56 17.81 -11.47
C ASP A 122 1.74 17.52 -10.54
N SER A 123 1.76 16.31 -10.00
CA SER A 123 2.89 15.77 -9.27
C SER A 123 3.57 14.78 -10.21
N HIS A 124 4.53 15.31 -10.98
CA HIS A 124 5.71 14.54 -11.36
C HIS A 124 6.16 13.73 -10.15
N MET A 125 6.60 12.48 -10.37
CA MET A 125 7.21 11.65 -9.32
C MET A 125 8.29 12.44 -8.58
N ALA A 126 7.89 13.06 -7.49
CA ALA A 126 8.71 13.75 -6.54
C ALA A 126 8.20 13.24 -5.21
N VAL A 127 9.03 12.43 -4.56
CA VAL A 127 8.90 12.12 -3.14
C VAL A 127 9.07 13.45 -2.41
N GLN A 128 7.98 14.21 -2.31
CA GLN A 128 7.88 15.44 -1.54
C GLN A 128 6.90 15.19 -0.39
N LYS A 129 7.52 14.97 0.77
CA LYS A 129 7.16 15.43 2.11
C LYS A 129 5.74 16.03 2.24
N PRO A 130 4.87 15.52 3.15
CA PRO A 130 3.58 16.14 3.41
C PRO A 130 3.77 17.54 4.01
N SER A 131 3.22 18.57 3.36
CA SER A 131 3.08 19.92 3.92
C SER A 131 1.66 20.10 4.46
N GLU A 132 1.53 19.88 5.77
CA GLU A 132 0.95 20.80 6.75
C GLU A 132 -0.39 21.50 6.42
N ALA A 133 -1.48 21.01 7.02
CA ALA A 133 -2.70 21.79 7.21
C ALA A 133 -3.03 21.89 8.70
N LYS A 134 -2.61 23.02 9.27
CA LYS A 134 -2.76 23.46 10.68
C LYS A 134 -1.81 22.76 11.65
N GLN A 135 -0.54 23.07 11.44
CA GLN A 135 0.47 23.35 12.44
C GLN A 135 -0.12 23.56 13.86
N ALA A 136 -0.23 22.47 14.62
CA ALA A 136 0.54 22.49 15.85
C ALA A 136 1.98 22.44 15.34
N GLU A 137 2.78 23.45 15.69
CA GLU A 137 4.22 23.47 15.40
C GLU A 137 4.79 22.06 15.45
N PRO A 138 5.79 21.70 14.62
CA PRO A 138 6.55 20.49 14.89
C PRO A 138 7.11 20.69 16.28
N LYS A 139 6.43 20.15 17.30
CA LYS A 139 6.98 20.01 18.63
C LYS A 139 8.18 19.17 18.34
N LYS A 140 9.33 19.85 18.31
CA LYS A 140 10.64 19.24 18.13
C LYS A 140 10.62 18.06 19.08
N VAL A 141 10.45 16.86 18.53
CA VAL A 141 10.21 15.66 19.34
C VAL A 141 11.41 15.63 20.27
N LYS A 142 11.19 15.80 21.56
CA LYS A 142 12.27 15.87 22.54
C LYS A 142 11.87 14.94 23.65
N VAL A 143 12.31 13.70 23.51
CA VAL A 143 12.07 12.65 24.47
C VAL A 143 13.38 12.39 25.18
N GLU A 144 13.34 12.35 26.50
CA GLU A 144 14.52 11.99 27.28
C GLU A 144 14.93 10.55 26.97
N LYS A 145 16.25 10.34 26.94
CA LYS A 145 16.84 9.01 26.79
C LYS A 145 16.24 8.06 27.84
N ALA A 146 15.96 6.81 27.43
CA ALA A 146 15.53 5.78 28.36
C ALA A 146 16.53 5.61 29.52
N SER A 147 16.04 5.24 30.70
CA SER A 147 16.89 4.88 31.83
C SER A 147 17.18 3.37 31.84
N GLY A 148 18.29 2.98 32.46
CA GLY A 148 18.64 1.58 32.67
C GLY A 148 19.69 1.03 31.70
N PRO A 149 20.04 -0.26 31.84
CA PRO A 149 21.07 -0.90 31.03
C PRO A 149 20.64 -0.97 29.57
N ASN A 150 21.62 -0.81 28.66
CA ASN A 150 21.41 -0.85 27.21
C ASN A 150 20.40 0.19 26.70
N ALA A 151 20.24 1.28 27.43
CA ALA A 151 19.46 2.42 26.97
C ALA A 151 20.26 3.29 26.01
N TYR A 152 19.66 3.63 24.87
CA TYR A 152 20.26 4.46 23.83
C TYR A 152 19.24 5.48 23.31
N THR A 153 19.73 6.60 22.81
CA THR A 153 18.93 7.48 21.95
C THR A 153 18.81 6.89 20.54
N VAL A 154 17.86 7.38 19.75
CA VAL A 154 17.70 6.98 18.34
C VAL A 154 18.99 7.21 17.55
N ALA A 155 19.65 8.36 17.72
CA ALA A 155 20.92 8.65 17.07
C ALA A 155 22.03 7.68 17.49
N GLU A 156 22.11 7.33 18.78
CA GLU A 156 23.09 6.38 19.28
C GLU A 156 22.89 4.98 18.70
N LEU A 157 21.65 4.53 18.50
CA LEU A 157 21.35 3.24 17.88
C LEU A 157 21.88 3.17 16.44
N HIS A 158 21.72 4.25 15.67
CA HIS A 158 22.28 4.34 14.32
C HIS A 158 23.81 4.37 14.34
N GLN A 159 24.40 5.22 15.18
CA GLN A 159 25.85 5.39 15.29
C GLN A 159 26.55 4.11 15.78
N LYS A 160 25.95 3.41 16.74
CA LYS A 160 26.51 2.20 17.38
C LYS A 160 25.96 0.91 16.79
N SER A 161 25.21 0.98 15.68
CA SER A 161 24.55 -0.17 15.04
C SER A 161 25.47 -1.38 14.86
N SER A 162 26.74 -1.16 14.49
CA SER A 162 27.71 -2.25 14.29
C SER A 162 28.11 -2.97 15.58
N SER A 163 28.14 -2.30 16.74
CA SER A 163 28.43 -2.93 18.03
C SER A 163 27.18 -3.45 18.74
N LEU A 164 26.01 -2.95 18.35
CA LEU A 164 24.71 -3.33 18.88
C LEU A 164 23.99 -4.41 18.06
N ASP A 165 24.57 -4.85 16.94
CA ASP A 165 23.98 -5.91 16.12
C ASP A 165 23.73 -7.17 16.95
N LYS A 166 22.48 -7.66 16.88
CA LYS A 166 21.94 -8.80 17.64
C LYS A 166 21.99 -8.61 19.16
N LYS A 167 22.05 -7.37 19.65
CA LYS A 167 21.98 -7.05 21.08
C LYS A 167 20.61 -6.53 21.46
N ASN A 168 20.22 -6.80 22.71
CA ASN A 168 19.05 -6.19 23.30
C ASN A 168 19.33 -4.71 23.59
N VAL A 169 18.45 -3.84 23.11
CA VAL A 169 18.50 -2.39 23.31
C VAL A 169 17.20 -1.90 23.91
N VAL A 170 17.27 -0.76 24.57
CA VAL A 170 16.12 -0.02 25.09
C VAL A 170 16.16 1.39 24.49
N VAL A 171 15.04 1.83 23.94
CA VAL A 171 14.88 3.18 23.42
C VAL A 171 13.56 3.76 23.89
N LYS A 172 13.57 5.03 24.29
CA LYS A 172 12.36 5.78 24.61
C LYS A 172 12.14 6.80 23.50
N GLY A 173 10.96 6.80 22.92
CA GLY A 173 10.65 7.64 21.77
C GLY A 173 9.16 7.88 21.62
N GLN A 174 8.81 8.93 20.89
CA GLN A 174 7.46 9.16 20.44
C GLN A 174 7.17 8.32 19.21
N VAL A 175 6.03 7.64 19.20
CA VAL A 175 5.52 6.92 18.03
C VAL A 175 5.05 7.93 17.00
N VAL A 176 5.70 7.97 15.84
CA VAL A 176 5.36 8.92 14.76
C VAL A 176 4.60 8.28 13.60
N LYS A 177 4.67 6.95 13.48
CA LYS A 177 3.93 6.16 12.48
C LYS A 177 3.75 4.74 12.98
N VAL A 178 2.61 4.15 12.66
CA VAL A 178 2.28 2.74 12.95
C VAL A 178 1.72 2.10 11.67
N SER A 179 2.26 0.94 11.31
CA SER A 179 1.76 0.08 10.24
C SER A 179 1.48 -1.30 10.81
N GLN A 180 0.21 -1.69 10.88
CA GLN A 180 -0.23 -2.91 11.55
C GLN A 180 -0.38 -4.09 10.57
N GLY A 181 -0.12 -5.29 11.08
CA GLY A 181 -0.37 -6.56 10.37
C GLY A 181 0.60 -6.87 9.23
N ILE A 182 1.74 -6.19 9.12
CA ILE A 182 2.75 -6.47 8.10
C ILE A 182 3.60 -7.65 8.59
N MET A 183 3.62 -8.74 7.81
CA MET A 183 4.29 -9.99 8.18
C MET A 183 3.88 -10.52 9.57
N GLY A 184 2.61 -10.31 9.95
CA GLY A 184 2.08 -10.75 11.25
C GLY A 184 2.57 -9.93 12.45
N LYS A 185 3.13 -8.74 12.24
CA LYS A 185 3.62 -7.84 13.29
C LYS A 185 3.17 -6.39 13.05
N ASN A 186 3.23 -5.59 14.09
CA ASN A 186 3.11 -4.14 14.00
C ASN A 186 4.50 -3.51 13.80
N TRP A 187 4.57 -2.52 12.93
CA TRP A 187 5.78 -1.79 12.60
C TRP A 187 5.60 -0.36 13.06
N ILE A 188 6.41 0.07 14.02
CA ILE A 188 6.33 1.40 14.61
C ILE A 188 7.59 2.18 14.29
N HIS A 189 7.41 3.46 13.98
CA HIS A 189 8.50 4.43 13.84
C HIS A 189 8.60 5.24 15.12
N LEU A 190 9.80 5.30 15.69
CA LEU A 190 10.09 6.00 16.94
C LEU A 190 11.08 7.14 16.70
N GLN A 191 10.77 8.31 17.26
CA GLN A 191 11.66 9.48 17.25
C GLN A 191 11.83 10.02 18.66
N ASP A 192 13.04 10.44 19.02
CA ASP A 192 13.33 11.07 20.31
C ASP A 192 13.92 12.49 20.19
N GLY A 193 14.20 12.93 18.96
CA GLY A 193 14.80 14.22 18.64
C GLY A 193 16.31 14.26 18.55
N SER A 194 17.00 13.15 18.81
CA SER A 194 18.45 13.10 18.87
C SER A 194 19.14 13.02 17.50
N GLY A 195 18.44 12.53 16.47
CA GLY A 195 19.02 12.26 15.16
C GLY A 195 18.77 13.33 14.10
N ASP A 196 19.29 13.08 12.90
CA ASP A 196 19.30 14.02 11.78
C ASP A 196 18.36 13.55 10.66
N SER A 197 17.31 14.34 10.39
CA SER A 197 16.32 14.03 9.35
C SER A 197 16.87 14.04 7.94
N THR A 198 17.96 14.77 7.69
CA THR A 198 18.61 14.79 6.36
C THR A 198 19.40 13.51 6.10
N LYS A 199 19.76 12.78 7.16
CA LYS A 199 20.50 11.52 7.11
C LYS A 199 19.63 10.29 7.40
N GLY A 200 18.34 10.50 7.70
CA GLY A 200 17.41 9.43 8.11
C GLY A 200 17.73 8.80 9.47
N THR A 201 18.58 9.42 10.29
CA THR A 201 18.98 8.90 11.61
C THR A 201 18.13 9.45 12.75
N ASN A 202 17.12 10.27 12.44
CA ASN A 202 16.15 10.80 13.40
C ASN A 202 15.03 9.81 13.75
N ASP A 203 14.98 8.67 13.07
CA ASP A 203 13.90 7.68 13.14
C ASP A 203 14.48 6.28 13.32
N ILE A 204 13.87 5.47 14.18
CA ILE A 204 14.17 4.04 14.28
C ILE A 204 12.88 3.23 14.15
N ILE A 205 12.94 2.19 13.33
CA ILE A 205 11.83 1.27 13.13
C ILE A 205 11.94 0.14 14.15
N ALA A 206 10.82 -0.19 14.79
CA ALA A 206 10.69 -1.35 15.64
C ALA A 206 9.53 -2.25 15.19
N THR A 207 9.74 -3.56 15.14
CA THR A 207 8.64 -4.53 15.03
C THR A 207 8.19 -4.95 16.42
N THR A 208 6.88 -5.12 16.61
CA THR A 208 6.27 -5.43 17.91
C THR A 208 4.92 -6.15 17.73
N GLN A 209 4.46 -6.84 18.78
CA GLN A 209 3.07 -7.30 18.87
C GLN A 209 2.16 -6.34 19.63
N ASP A 210 2.75 -5.35 20.31
CA ASP A 210 2.01 -4.30 21.00
C ASP A 210 1.39 -3.32 19.99
N ALA A 211 0.34 -2.61 20.39
CA ALA A 211 -0.40 -1.68 19.53
C ALA A 211 -0.39 -0.24 20.10
N PRO A 212 0.79 0.42 20.21
CA PRO A 212 0.83 1.81 20.63
C PRO A 212 0.19 2.72 19.56
N SER A 213 -0.29 3.88 19.97
CA SER A 213 -0.90 4.87 19.07
C SER A 213 0.11 5.92 18.63
N VAL A 214 -0.09 6.51 17.44
CA VAL A 214 0.69 7.68 17.01
C VAL A 214 0.53 8.80 18.04
N GLY A 215 1.66 9.40 18.43
CA GLY A 215 1.74 10.43 19.46
C GLY A 215 2.14 9.92 20.84
N ASP A 216 2.01 8.62 21.12
CA ASP A 216 2.44 8.02 22.39
C ASP A 216 3.95 8.14 22.58
N VAL A 217 4.38 8.50 23.79
CA VAL A 217 5.78 8.34 24.21
C VAL A 217 5.90 6.99 24.89
N VAL A 218 6.74 6.12 24.34
CA VAL A 218 6.88 4.74 24.79
C VAL A 218 8.34 4.38 25.00
N THR A 219 8.58 3.38 25.84
CA THR A 219 9.85 2.67 25.97
C THR A 219 9.73 1.34 25.23
N ALA A 220 10.51 1.17 24.16
CA ALA A 220 10.61 -0.06 23.39
C ALA A 220 11.88 -0.82 23.78
N LYS A 221 11.74 -2.11 24.06
CA LYS A 221 12.86 -3.02 24.34
C LYS A 221 12.82 -4.20 23.38
N GLY A 222 13.85 -4.37 22.57
CA GLY A 222 13.94 -5.46 21.59
C GLY A 222 15.37 -5.72 21.14
N THR A 223 15.54 -6.57 20.14
CA THR A 223 16.87 -6.89 19.58
C THR A 223 17.17 -5.98 18.40
N LEU A 224 18.27 -5.23 18.45
CA LEU A 224 18.72 -4.44 17.31
C LEU A 224 19.38 -5.34 16.27
N TYR A 225 19.05 -5.13 15.00
CA TYR A 225 19.70 -5.75 13.86
C TYR A 225 20.26 -4.67 12.94
N LYS A 226 21.46 -4.93 12.44
CA LYS A 226 22.08 -4.16 11.35
C LYS A 226 21.90 -4.91 10.04
N ASP A 227 21.67 -4.16 8.96
CA ASP A 227 21.59 -4.67 7.58
C ASP A 227 20.56 -5.81 7.44
N LYS A 228 19.42 -5.68 8.12
CA LYS A 228 18.35 -6.68 8.12
C LYS A 228 17.66 -6.70 6.77
N ASP A 229 17.60 -7.88 6.16
CA ASP A 229 16.89 -8.13 4.90
C ASP A 229 15.71 -9.08 5.15
N PHE A 230 14.50 -8.62 4.82
CA PHE A 230 13.27 -9.42 4.87
C PHE A 230 12.88 -10.01 3.50
N GLY A 231 13.72 -9.82 2.47
CA GLY A 231 13.44 -10.21 1.09
C GLY A 231 12.60 -9.19 0.34
N SER A 232 12.39 -9.40 -0.97
CA SER A 232 11.51 -8.59 -1.82
C SER A 232 11.76 -7.07 -1.80
N GLY A 233 12.99 -6.65 -1.49
CA GLY A 233 13.39 -5.25 -1.41
C GLY A 233 13.21 -4.59 -0.03
N TYR A 234 12.70 -5.31 0.98
CA TYR A 234 12.54 -4.81 2.35
C TYR A 234 13.84 -4.95 3.14
N LYS A 235 14.72 -3.96 2.99
CA LYS A 235 16.02 -3.91 3.69
C LYS A 235 16.08 -2.72 4.63
N TYR A 236 16.62 -2.95 5.83
CA TYR A 236 16.74 -1.95 6.88
C TYR A 236 18.18 -1.92 7.39
N ALA A 237 18.83 -0.77 7.27
CA ALA A 237 20.20 -0.58 7.76
C ALA A 237 20.28 -0.79 9.28
N VAL A 238 19.26 -0.32 10.02
CA VAL A 238 19.10 -0.50 11.46
C VAL A 238 17.62 -0.68 11.79
N ILE A 239 17.28 -1.74 12.53
CA ILE A 239 15.91 -2.03 12.97
C ILE A 239 15.94 -2.71 14.34
N ILE A 240 14.91 -2.49 15.15
CA ILE A 240 14.67 -3.26 16.37
C ILE A 240 13.60 -4.31 16.08
N GLU A 241 13.86 -5.59 16.32
CA GLU A 241 12.85 -6.64 16.18
C GLU A 241 12.33 -7.15 17.52
N GLU A 242 11.09 -7.63 17.49
CA GLU A 242 10.38 -8.25 18.63
C GLU A 242 10.38 -7.36 19.87
N ALA A 243 10.15 -6.06 19.67
CA ALA A 243 10.14 -5.10 20.74
C ALA A 243 8.91 -5.31 21.63
N SER A 244 9.12 -5.38 22.94
CA SER A 244 8.07 -5.12 23.92
C SER A 244 8.00 -3.63 24.18
N VAL A 245 6.80 -3.07 24.07
CA VAL A 245 6.53 -1.63 24.16
C VAL A 245 5.73 -1.34 25.42
N LYS A 246 6.21 -0.38 26.21
CA LYS A 246 5.53 0.12 27.42
C LYS A 246 5.38 1.62 27.35
N LYS A 247 4.23 2.13 27.79
CA LYS A 247 3.98 3.58 27.90
C LYS A 247 4.54 4.11 29.22
#